data_AF-A0A520AY86-F1
#
_entry.id   AF-A0A520AY86-F1
#
_cell.length_a   1.000
_cell.length_b   1.000
_cell.length_c   1.000
_cell.angle_alpha   90.00
_cell.angle_beta   90.00
_cell.angle_gamma   90.00
#
_symmetry.space_group_name_H-M   'P 1'
#
loop_
_entity.id
_entity.type
_entity.pdbx_description
1 polymer ?
#
loop_
_entity_poly.entity_id
_entity_poly.type
_entity_poly.pdbx_seq_one_letter_code
_entity_poly.pdbx_strand_id
1 'polypeptide(L)'
;MTGISGKRPRSRQNWVRAGLWTVGWLALAVPIARVQLADLAVVNHVPGQALVFDAGLGRGLAGLAVARQLQGQYQDAITLGRSALMREPMNTAALRALGFSLEQTGDKDAANRILFLAGRLGWRDVALQLWLIKAFALQGNVAASLHRADALARV
;
A
#
# COMPACT_ATOMS: atom_id res chain seq x y z
N MET A 1 -44.67 39.85 44.14
CA MET A 1 -44.26 38.63 43.42
C MET A 1 -44.44 38.94 41.94
N THR A 2 -43.41 39.08 41.12
CA THR A 2 -42.56 37.99 40.62
C THR A 2 -41.23 38.54 40.09
N GLY A 3 -40.13 37.86 40.42
CA GLY A 3 -38.77 38.25 40.08
C GLY A 3 -38.41 37.96 38.63
N ILE A 4 -37.78 38.93 37.97
CA ILE A 4 -37.26 38.82 36.61
C ILE A 4 -35.88 38.14 36.69
N SER A 5 -35.85 36.83 36.42
CA SER A 5 -34.62 36.03 36.43
C SER A 5 -33.83 36.24 35.14
N GLY A 6 -32.72 36.97 35.25
CA GLY A 6 -31.75 37.17 34.17
C GLY A 6 -31.02 35.88 33.83
N LYS A 7 -31.35 35.25 32.70
CA LYS A 7 -30.54 34.16 32.12
C LYS A 7 -29.34 34.75 31.39
N ARG A 8 -28.15 34.56 31.97
CA ARG A 8 -26.84 34.95 31.39
C ARG A 8 -26.59 34.28 30.02
N PRO A 9 -25.87 34.94 29.08
CA PRO A 9 -25.72 34.45 27.71
C PRO A 9 -24.74 33.27 27.65
N ARG A 10 -25.29 32.05 27.63
CA ARG A 10 -24.53 30.78 27.59
C ARG A 10 -24.08 30.37 26.18
N SER A 11 -24.13 31.27 25.19
CA SER A 11 -23.94 30.89 23.78
C SER A 11 -22.47 30.83 23.34
N ARG A 12 -21.62 31.80 23.70
CA ARG A 12 -20.21 31.87 23.23
C ARG A 12 -19.38 30.65 23.61
N GLN A 13 -19.53 30.13 24.84
CA GLN A 13 -18.73 29.00 25.32
C GLN A 13 -19.12 27.68 24.62
N ASN A 14 -20.37 27.53 24.21
CA ASN A 14 -20.84 26.35 23.48
C ASN A 14 -20.34 26.35 22.02
N TRP A 15 -20.24 27.52 21.39
CA TRP A 15 -19.64 27.65 20.05
C TRP A 15 -18.15 27.31 20.04
N VAL A 16 -17.41 27.72 21.07
CA VAL A 16 -15.99 27.36 21.21
C VAL A 16 -15.82 25.85 21.41
N ARG A 17 -16.66 25.23 22.24
CA ARG A 17 -16.62 23.77 22.44
C ARG A 17 -17.02 23.03 21.17
N ALA A 18 -18.09 23.46 20.49
CA ALA A 18 -18.52 22.86 19.22
C ALA A 18 -17.42 22.97 18.14
N GLY A 19 -16.74 24.12 18.04
CA GLY A 19 -15.58 24.30 17.16
C GLY A 19 -14.41 23.37 17.52
N LEU A 20 -14.16 23.14 18.81
CA LEU A 20 -13.13 22.20 19.26
C LEU A 20 -13.48 20.75 18.87
N TRP A 21 -14.76 20.37 19.00
CA TRP A 21 -15.24 19.04 18.61
C TRP A 21 -15.16 18.80 17.10
N THR A 22 -15.53 19.80 16.28
CA THR A 22 -15.43 19.68 14.81
C THR A 22 -13.98 19.61 14.34
N VAL A 23 -13.07 20.38 14.95
CA VAL A 23 -11.62 20.28 14.67
C VAL A 23 -11.08 18.93 15.08
N GLY A 24 -11.48 18.39 16.23
CA GLY A 24 -11.09 17.04 16.66
C GLY A 24 -11.60 15.95 15.71
N TRP A 25 -12.84 16.06 15.24
CA TRP A 25 -13.40 15.15 14.25
C TRP A 25 -12.69 15.22 12.89
N LEU A 26 -12.38 16.42 12.41
CA LEU A 26 -11.59 16.63 11.20
C LEU A 26 -10.17 16.07 11.32
N ALA A 27 -9.52 16.28 12.46
CA ALA A 27 -8.19 15.75 12.73
C ALA A 27 -8.13 14.22 12.67
N LEU A 28 -9.23 13.54 13.03
CA LEU A 28 -9.34 12.08 12.94
C LEU A 28 -9.81 11.61 11.55
N ALA A 29 -10.70 12.34 10.88
CA ALA A 29 -11.24 11.95 9.58
C ALA A 29 -10.24 12.11 8.42
N VAL A 30 -9.41 13.16 8.46
CA VAL A 30 -8.42 13.46 7.42
C VAL A 30 -7.39 12.32 7.21
N PRO A 31 -6.75 11.75 8.25
CA PRO A 31 -5.80 10.65 8.03
C PRO A 31 -6.49 9.39 7.49
N ILE A 32 -7.71 9.09 7.93
CA ILE A 32 -8.49 7.94 7.44
C ILE A 32 -8.82 8.11 5.96
N ALA A 33 -9.32 9.29 5.56
CA ALA A 33 -9.62 9.59 4.16
C ALA A 33 -8.36 9.53 3.27
N ARG A 34 -7.20 9.94 3.77
CA ARG A 34 -5.92 9.85 3.03
C ARG A 34 -5.51 8.41 2.75
N VAL A 35 -5.64 7.53 3.74
CA VAL A 35 -5.33 6.09 3.57
C VAL A 35 -6.28 5.46 2.55
N GLN A 36 -7.58 5.76 2.64
CA GLN A 36 -8.59 5.23 1.72
C GLN A 36 -8.36 5.70 0.27
N LEU A 37 -7.99 6.96 0.07
CA LEU A 37 -7.72 7.53 -1.24
C LEU A 37 -6.40 7.04 -1.85
N ALA A 38 -5.39 6.77 -1.02
CA ALA A 38 -4.14 6.16 -1.47
C ALA A 38 -4.36 4.73 -2.00
N ASP A 39 -5.17 3.93 -1.31
CA ASP A 39 -5.55 2.59 -1.77
C ASP A 39 -6.33 2.66 -3.10
N LEU A 40 -7.24 3.62 -3.25
CA LEU A 40 -7.97 3.87 -4.50
C LEU A 40 -7.04 4.30 -5.66
N ALA A 41 -6.01 5.10 -5.38
CA ALA A 41 -5.05 5.55 -6.40
C ALA A 41 -4.12 4.41 -6.86
N VAL A 42 -3.75 3.51 -5.95
CA VAL A 42 -2.99 2.28 -6.26
C VAL A 42 -3.83 1.32 -7.10
N VAL A 43 -5.13 1.18 -6.78
CA VAL A 43 -6.07 0.35 -7.56
C VAL A 43 -6.33 0.93 -8.96
N ASN A 44 -6.44 2.26 -9.08
CA ASN A 44 -6.77 2.93 -10.34
C ASN A 44 -5.56 3.21 -11.27
N HIS A 45 -4.37 2.67 -10.97
CA HIS A 45 -3.18 2.80 -11.84
C HIS A 45 -2.75 4.27 -12.12
N VAL A 46 -3.05 5.21 -11.21
CA VAL A 46 -2.62 6.62 -11.31
C VAL A 46 -1.57 6.92 -10.22
N PRO A 47 -0.31 6.47 -10.39
CA PRO A 47 0.74 6.55 -9.37
C PRO A 47 1.16 7.98 -9.02
N GLY A 48 0.94 8.95 -9.93
CA GLY A 48 1.32 10.34 -9.72
C GLY A 48 0.57 11.02 -8.58
N GLN A 49 -0.65 10.57 -8.27
CA GLN A 49 -1.47 11.15 -7.20
C GLN A 49 -1.22 10.49 -5.83
N ALA A 50 -0.74 9.24 -5.80
CA ALA A 50 -0.30 8.58 -4.56
C ALA A 50 0.91 9.31 -3.91
N LEU A 51 1.80 9.86 -4.74
CA LEU A 51 2.90 10.72 -4.28
C LEU A 51 2.45 12.04 -3.65
N VAL A 52 1.27 12.56 -3.99
CA VAL A 52 0.79 13.84 -3.45
C VAL A 52 0.28 13.71 -2.01
N PHE A 53 -0.20 12.52 -1.63
CA PHE A 53 -0.73 12.26 -0.28
C PHE A 53 0.25 11.52 0.63
N ASP A 54 1.27 10.88 0.06
CA ASP A 54 2.22 10.02 0.78
C ASP A 54 3.67 10.17 0.29
N ALA A 55 4.10 11.41 -0.01
CA ALA A 55 5.44 11.74 -0.54
C ALA A 55 6.61 11.29 0.36
N GLY A 56 6.33 10.95 1.62
CA GLY A 56 7.33 10.64 2.65
C GLY A 56 7.47 9.16 3.00
N LEU A 57 6.43 8.34 2.82
CA LEU A 57 6.44 6.96 3.30
C LEU A 57 6.83 5.99 2.18
N GLY A 58 7.47 4.87 2.54
CA GLY A 58 7.93 3.86 1.58
C GLY A 58 6.81 3.34 0.68
N ARG A 59 5.55 3.42 1.14
CA ARG A 59 4.35 3.06 0.38
C ARG A 59 4.13 3.90 -0.89
N GLY A 60 4.36 5.21 -0.88
CA GLY A 60 4.24 6.05 -2.08
C GLY A 60 5.27 5.70 -3.15
N LEU A 61 6.52 5.49 -2.73
CA LEU A 61 7.60 5.01 -3.61
C LEU A 61 7.32 3.61 -4.15
N ALA A 62 6.74 2.72 -3.33
CA ALA A 62 6.33 1.39 -3.75
C ALA A 62 5.24 1.46 -4.83
N GLY A 63 4.23 2.31 -4.67
CA GLY A 63 3.19 2.53 -5.68
C GLY A 63 3.76 3.04 -7.02
N LEU A 64 4.69 3.99 -6.97
CA LEU A 64 5.37 4.46 -8.19
C LEU A 64 6.23 3.35 -8.83
N ALA A 65 6.96 2.58 -8.02
CA ALA A 65 7.76 1.45 -8.52
C ALA A 65 6.88 0.41 -9.26
N VAL A 66 5.72 0.07 -8.69
CA VAL A 66 4.73 -0.81 -9.33
C VAL A 66 4.28 -0.23 -10.66
N ALA A 67 3.95 1.05 -10.72
CA ALA A 67 3.48 1.63 -11.97
C ALA A 67 4.57 1.71 -13.04
N ARG A 68 5.82 2.02 -12.69
CA ARG A 68 6.96 1.96 -13.62
C ARG A 68 7.19 0.54 -14.13
N GLN A 69 7.07 -0.46 -13.26
CA GLN A 69 7.16 -1.88 -13.61
C GLN A 69 6.08 -2.26 -14.63
N LEU A 70 4.83 -1.82 -14.43
CA LEU A 70 3.72 -2.08 -15.36
C LEU A 70 3.89 -1.34 -16.70
N GLN A 71 4.56 -0.19 -16.71
CA GLN A 71 4.92 0.56 -17.92
C GLN A 71 6.13 -0.01 -18.67
N GLY A 72 6.74 -1.11 -18.18
CA GLY A 72 7.95 -1.68 -18.76
C GLY A 72 9.24 -0.91 -18.46
N GLN A 73 9.17 0.12 -17.62
CA GLN A 73 10.32 0.94 -17.20
C GLN A 73 11.03 0.25 -16.03
N TYR A 74 11.62 -0.91 -16.29
CA TYR A 74 12.11 -1.81 -15.24
C TYR A 74 13.28 -1.21 -14.43
N GLN A 75 14.18 -0.45 -15.05
CA GLN A 75 15.30 0.17 -14.33
C GLN A 75 14.83 1.26 -13.34
N ASP A 76 13.83 2.05 -13.73
CA ASP A 76 13.20 3.04 -12.85
C ASP A 76 12.48 2.34 -11.70
N ALA A 77 11.75 1.26 -12.01
CA ALA A 77 11.06 0.45 -11.02
C ALA A 77 12.03 -0.18 -10.00
N ILE A 78 13.21 -0.64 -10.44
CA ILE A 78 14.26 -1.15 -9.55
C ILE A 78 14.74 -0.05 -8.60
N THR A 79 15.04 1.14 -9.14
CA THR A 79 15.55 2.27 -8.36
C THR A 79 14.54 2.72 -7.31
N LEU A 80 13.27 2.86 -7.71
CA LEU A 80 12.18 3.25 -6.82
C LEU A 80 11.85 2.15 -5.81
N GLY A 81 11.86 0.89 -6.23
CA GLY A 81 11.63 -0.26 -5.35
C GLY A 81 12.68 -0.35 -4.25
N ARG A 82 13.97 -0.18 -4.58
CA ARG A 82 15.04 -0.11 -3.58
C ARG A 82 14.84 1.06 -2.62
N SER A 83 14.50 2.23 -3.15
CA SER A 83 14.25 3.43 -2.33
C SER A 83 13.06 3.25 -1.39
N ALA A 84 12.00 2.57 -1.85
CA ALA A 84 10.85 2.20 -1.03
C ALA A 84 11.25 1.26 0.12
N LEU A 85 12.06 0.24 -0.18
CA LEU A 85 12.51 -0.75 0.82
C LEU A 85 13.48 -0.17 1.85
N MET A 86 14.25 0.85 1.52
CA MET A 86 15.07 1.58 2.50
C MET A 86 14.21 2.27 3.56
N ARG A 87 12.97 2.67 3.21
CA ARG A 87 12.03 3.32 4.13
C ARG A 87 11.12 2.29 4.81
N GLU A 88 10.67 1.30 4.07
CA GLU A 88 9.77 0.24 4.55
C GLU A 88 10.29 -1.14 4.08
N PRO A 89 11.16 -1.79 4.86
CA PRO A 89 11.81 -3.04 4.46
C PRO A 89 10.87 -4.21 4.17
N MET A 90 9.67 -4.20 4.74
CA MET A 90 8.66 -5.26 4.60
C MET A 90 7.52 -4.89 3.65
N ASN A 91 7.68 -3.83 2.85
CA ASN A 91 6.66 -3.43 1.90
C ASN A 91 6.55 -4.45 0.74
N THR A 92 5.48 -5.23 0.75
CA THR A 92 5.25 -6.32 -0.22
C THR A 92 5.11 -5.82 -1.67
N ALA A 93 4.52 -4.65 -1.88
CA ALA A 93 4.38 -4.05 -3.20
C ALA A 93 5.74 -3.62 -3.77
N ALA A 94 6.62 -3.05 -2.94
CA ALA A 94 7.98 -2.71 -3.34
C ALA A 94 8.83 -3.96 -3.63
N LEU A 95 8.75 -4.98 -2.77
CA LEU A 95 9.43 -6.26 -2.99
C LEU A 95 8.97 -6.90 -4.32
N ARG A 96 7.66 -6.94 -4.58
CA ARG A 96 7.14 -7.49 -5.84
C ARG A 96 7.62 -6.67 -7.05
N ALA A 97 7.47 -5.35 -7.03
CA ALA A 97 7.87 -4.50 -8.14
C ALA A 97 9.36 -4.64 -8.46
N LEU A 98 10.20 -4.66 -7.42
CA LEU A 98 11.63 -4.91 -7.55
C LEU A 98 11.91 -6.31 -8.11
N GLY A 99 11.30 -7.35 -7.54
CA GLY A 99 11.49 -8.73 -7.96
C GLY A 99 11.12 -8.98 -9.42
N PHE A 100 9.94 -8.54 -9.85
CA PHE A 100 9.52 -8.67 -11.25
C PHE A 100 10.38 -7.84 -12.19
N SER A 101 10.79 -6.64 -11.79
CA SER A 101 11.68 -5.82 -12.63
C SER A 101 13.07 -6.44 -12.79
N LEU A 102 13.60 -7.06 -11.74
CA LEU A 102 14.86 -7.81 -11.79
C LEU A 102 14.74 -9.04 -12.72
N GLU A 103 13.60 -9.74 -12.67
CA GLU A 103 13.35 -10.87 -13.57
C GLU A 103 13.36 -10.43 -15.04
N GLN A 104 12.70 -9.31 -15.35
CA GLN A 104 12.65 -8.76 -16.71
C GLN A 104 14.00 -8.21 -17.20
N THR A 105 14.85 -7.73 -16.30
CA THR A 105 16.19 -7.21 -16.64
C THR A 105 17.28 -8.30 -16.64
N GLY A 106 16.91 -9.55 -16.31
CA GLY A 106 17.78 -10.72 -16.45
C GLY A 106 18.48 -11.18 -15.16
N ASP A 107 18.34 -10.45 -14.04
CA ASP A 107 18.88 -10.86 -12.74
C ASP A 107 17.92 -11.83 -12.03
N LYS A 108 17.82 -13.04 -12.58
CA LYS A 108 16.89 -14.08 -12.14
C LYS A 108 17.15 -14.53 -10.70
N ASP A 109 18.41 -14.56 -10.26
CA ASP A 109 18.76 -15.00 -8.91
C ASP A 109 18.32 -13.99 -7.85
N ALA A 110 18.57 -12.69 -8.09
CA ALA A 110 18.07 -11.64 -7.20
C ALA A 110 16.53 -11.59 -7.22
N ALA A 111 15.92 -11.71 -8.41
CA ALA A 111 14.48 -11.77 -8.56
C ALA A 111 13.87 -12.91 -7.72
N ASN A 112 14.40 -14.12 -7.85
CA ASN A 112 13.92 -15.29 -7.10
C ASN A 112 13.94 -15.03 -5.59
N ARG A 113 15.09 -14.58 -5.06
CA ARG A 113 15.23 -14.30 -3.61
C ARG A 113 14.17 -13.32 -3.12
N ILE A 114 13.96 -12.23 -3.85
CA ILE A 114 13.05 -11.16 -3.47
C ILE A 114 11.58 -11.59 -3.62
N LEU A 115 11.23 -12.30 -4.69
CA LEU A 115 9.87 -12.77 -4.93
C LEU A 115 9.45 -13.86 -3.93
N PHE A 116 10.38 -14.76 -3.56
CA PHE A 116 10.12 -15.70 -2.46
C PHE A 116 9.93 -14.99 -1.12
N LEU A 117 10.71 -13.94 -0.83
CA LEU A 117 10.52 -13.12 0.37
C LEU A 117 9.15 -12.44 0.36
N ALA A 118 8.78 -11.80 -0.76
CA ALA A 118 7.48 -11.17 -0.93
C ALA A 118 6.33 -12.17 -0.68
N GLY A 119 6.47 -13.39 -1.19
CA GLY A 119 5.47 -14.46 -1.04
C GLY A 119 5.28 -14.98 0.38
N ARG A 120 6.27 -14.78 1.27
CA ARG A 120 6.16 -15.09 2.70
C ARG A 120 5.40 -14.01 3.45
N LEU A 121 5.47 -12.77 2.97
CA LEU A 121 4.88 -11.59 3.62
C LEU A 121 3.45 -11.29 3.13
N GLY A 122 3.10 -11.69 1.90
CA GLY A 122 1.80 -11.40 1.30
C GLY A 122 1.19 -12.57 0.54
N TRP A 123 0.03 -13.02 0.99
CA TRP A 123 -0.74 -14.10 0.35
C TRP A 123 -1.77 -13.61 -0.68
N ARG A 124 -2.17 -12.34 -0.60
CA ARG A 124 -3.24 -11.74 -1.42
C ARG A 124 -2.81 -11.27 -2.81
N ASP A 125 -1.51 -11.30 -3.11
CA ASP A 125 -1.00 -10.84 -4.40
C ASP A 125 -1.08 -11.95 -5.45
N VAL A 126 -2.14 -11.93 -6.26
CA VAL A 126 -2.44 -12.98 -7.25
C VAL A 126 -1.31 -13.17 -8.25
N ALA A 127 -0.75 -12.07 -8.79
CA ALA A 127 0.34 -12.13 -9.76
C ALA A 127 1.58 -12.80 -9.17
N LEU A 128 1.91 -12.47 -7.91
CA LEU A 128 2.99 -13.10 -7.18
C LEU A 128 2.71 -14.59 -6.87
N GLN A 129 1.47 -14.95 -6.49
CA GLN A 129 1.14 -16.36 -6.25
C GLN A 129 1.24 -17.20 -7.53
N LEU A 130 0.78 -16.69 -8.67
CA LEU A 130 0.93 -17.36 -9.96
C LEU A 130 2.40 -17.53 -10.33
N TRP A 131 3.22 -16.51 -10.09
CA TRP A 131 4.67 -16.61 -10.28
C TRP A 131 5.28 -17.71 -9.39
N LEU A 132 4.91 -17.78 -8.10
CA LEU A 132 5.41 -18.81 -7.17
C LEU A 132 4.95 -20.22 -7.56
N ILE A 133 3.71 -20.39 -8.01
CA ILE A 133 3.19 -21.67 -8.52
C ILE A 133 4.05 -22.15 -9.68
N LYS A 134 4.31 -21.27 -10.66
CA LYS A 134 5.20 -21.56 -11.78
C LYS A 134 6.62 -21.88 -11.30
N ALA A 135 7.17 -21.11 -10.37
CA ALA A 135 8.51 -21.31 -9.85
C ALA A 135 8.66 -22.68 -9.16
N PHE A 136 7.72 -23.07 -8.31
CA PHE A 136 7.73 -24.39 -7.66
C PHE A 136 7.55 -25.53 -8.66
N ALA A 137 6.70 -25.36 -9.67
CA ALA A 137 6.52 -26.35 -10.73
C ALA A 137 7.83 -26.57 -11.52
N LEU A 138 8.53 -25.50 -11.89
CA LEU A 138 9.82 -25.56 -12.59
C LEU A 138 10.94 -26.19 -11.74
N GLN A 139 10.84 -26.08 -10.41
CA GLN A 139 11.77 -26.72 -9.47
C GLN A 139 11.41 -28.20 -9.20
N GLY A 140 10.35 -28.73 -9.81
CA GLY A 140 9.86 -30.09 -9.54
C GLY A 140 9.12 -30.24 -8.21
N ASN A 141 8.91 -29.15 -7.45
CA ASN A 141 8.17 -29.16 -6.20
C ASN A 141 6.65 -29.06 -6.47
N VAL A 142 6.10 -30.14 -7.01
CA VAL A 142 4.69 -30.22 -7.43
C VAL A 142 3.75 -30.06 -6.23
N ALA A 143 4.10 -30.60 -5.05
CA ALA A 143 3.29 -30.49 -3.84
C ALA A 143 3.10 -29.02 -3.40
N ALA A 144 4.19 -28.24 -3.33
CA ALA A 144 4.11 -26.82 -2.97
C ALA A 144 3.34 -25.99 -4.01
N SER A 145 3.52 -26.32 -5.30
CA SER A 145 2.79 -25.69 -6.40
C SER A 145 1.27 -25.91 -6.27
N LEU A 146 0.85 -27.18 -6.11
CA LEU A 146 -0.57 -27.54 -5.97
C LEU A 146 -1.21 -26.93 -4.72
N HIS A 147 -0.51 -26.95 -3.58
CA HIS A 147 -1.03 -26.35 -2.35
C HIS A 147 -1.32 -24.85 -2.53
N ARG A 148 -0.46 -24.12 -3.26
CA ARG A 148 -0.70 -22.69 -3.55
C ARG A 148 -1.79 -22.49 -4.59
N ALA A 149 -1.88 -23.35 -5.60
CA ALA A 149 -2.94 -23.29 -6.60
C ALA A 149 -4.32 -23.51 -5.96
N ASP A 150 -4.46 -24.50 -5.06
CA ASP A 150 -5.69 -24.74 -4.31
C ASP A 150 -6.07 -23.54 -3.44
N ALA A 151 -5.10 -22.95 -2.73
CA ALA A 151 -5.33 -21.75 -1.93
C ALA A 151 -5.80 -20.56 -2.78
N LEU A 152 -5.25 -20.39 -3.98
CA LEU A 152 -5.63 -19.31 -4.89
C LEU A 152 -7.04 -19.50 -5.47
N ALA A 153 -7.46 -20.74 -5.73
CA ALA A 153 -8.77 -21.06 -6.29
C ALA A 153 -9.94 -20.84 -5.31
N ARG A 154 -9.65 -20.63 -4.02
CA ARG A 154 -10.66 -20.43 -2.96
C ARG A 154 -10.96 -18.96 -2.65
N VAL A 155 -10.24 -18.01 -3.26
CA VAL A 155 -10.37 -16.55 -3.05
C VAL A 155 -11.28 -15.96 -4.11
#